data_AF-A0A9E3ABH9-F1
#
_entry.id   AF-A0A9E3ABH9-F1
#
_cell.length_a   1.000
_cell.length_b   1.000
_cell.length_c   1.000
_cell.angle_alpha   90.00
_cell.angle_beta   90.00
_cell.angle_gamma   90.00
#
_symmetry.space_group_name_H-M   'P 1'
#
loop_
_entity.id
_entity.type
_entity.pdbx_description
1 polymer ?
#
loop_
_entity_poly.entity_id
_entity_poly.type
_entity_poly.pdbx_seq_one_letter_code
_entity_poly.pdbx_strand_id
1 'polypeptide(L)'
;MVTAHEPTLIELSELMVEHPGLEMTGAGMVPGWFYRIDDSGIWTREAHPDECDCGGDKVHLRHISALYIVEAYLAAPEQFS
;
A
#
# COMPACT_ATOMS: atom_id res chain seq x y z
N MET A 1 2.60 -0.45 2.86
CA MET A 1 3.01 0.79 3.53
C MET A 1 2.53 1.96 2.70
N VAL A 2 2.14 3.05 3.36
CA VAL A 2 1.62 4.26 2.72
C VAL A 2 2.66 5.37 2.87
N THR A 3 3.18 5.88 1.75
CA THR A 3 4.19 6.96 1.73
C THR A 3 3.64 8.15 0.96
N ALA A 4 3.56 9.32 1.58
CA ALA A 4 3.14 10.55 0.90
C ALA A 4 4.34 11.22 0.20
N HIS A 5 4.23 11.43 -1.10
CA HIS A 5 5.23 12.14 -1.92
C HIS A 5 4.83 13.60 -2.17
N GLU A 6 3.53 13.87 -2.25
CA GLU A 6 2.92 15.19 -2.32
C GLU A 6 1.66 15.20 -1.43
N PRO A 7 0.97 16.35 -1.22
CA PRO A 7 -0.27 16.39 -0.44
C PRO A 7 -1.35 15.41 -0.89
N THR A 8 -1.39 15.11 -2.19
CA THR A 8 -2.39 14.20 -2.77
C THR A 8 -1.78 13.03 -3.53
N LEU A 9 -0.45 12.91 -3.61
CA LEU A 9 0.22 11.80 -4.28
C LEU A 9 0.80 10.84 -3.25
N ILE A 10 0.31 9.61 -3.29
CA ILE A 10 0.66 8.56 -2.33
C ILE A 10 1.21 7.34 -3.04
N GLU A 11 2.32 6.81 -2.54
CA GLU A 11 2.81 5.49 -2.92
C GLU A 11 2.30 4.45 -1.93
N LEU A 12 1.73 3.37 -2.48
CA LEU A 12 1.33 2.18 -1.74
C LEU A 12 2.27 1.03 -2.08
N SER A 13 3.16 0.73 -1.13
CA SER A 13 4.24 -0.25 -1.24
C SER A 13 4.04 -1.46 -0.33
N GLU A 14 4.92 -2.45 -0.43
CA GLU A 14 4.95 -3.61 0.48
C GLU A 14 6.21 -3.59 1.35
N LEU A 15 6.04 -4.01 2.61
CA LEU A 15 7.18 -4.36 3.46
C LEU A 15 7.52 -5.81 3.16
N MET A 16 8.65 -6.03 2.50
CA MET A 16 9.19 -7.35 2.25
C MET A 16 10.13 -7.74 3.38
N VAL A 17 9.95 -8.96 3.89
CA VAL A 17 10.84 -9.56 4.89
C VAL A 17 11.34 -10.90 4.37
N GLU A 18 12.63 -11.15 4.57
CA GLU A 18 13.28 -12.42 4.26
C GLU A 18 13.47 -13.19 5.55
N HIS A 19 12.93 -14.41 5.63
CA HIS A 19 13.11 -15.28 6.79
C HIS A 19 13.37 -16.76 6.40
N PRO A 20 14.63 -17.20 6.23
CA PRO A 20 14.94 -18.62 6.11
C PRO A 20 14.76 -19.31 7.47
N GLY A 21 13.53 -19.76 7.75
CA GLY A 21 13.15 -20.38 9.02
C GLY A 21 12.59 -19.37 10.02
N LEU A 22 13.10 -19.39 11.26
CA LEU A 22 12.63 -18.53 12.36
C LEU A 22 13.38 -17.20 12.47
N GLU A 23 14.45 -17.03 11.71
CA GLU A 23 15.28 -15.84 11.74
C GLU A 23 14.90 -14.91 10.59
N MET A 24 14.72 -13.62 10.90
CA MET A 24 14.58 -12.58 9.89
C MET A 24 15.97 -12.11 9.48
N THR A 25 16.34 -12.35 8.22
CA THR A 25 17.66 -12.03 7.68
C THR A 25 17.68 -10.75 6.86
N GLY A 26 16.52 -10.27 6.44
CA GLY A 26 16.37 -9.04 5.67
C GLY A 26 14.99 -8.42 5.84
N ALA A 27 14.92 -7.10 5.78
CA ALA A 27 13.68 -6.36 5.71
C ALA A 27 13.88 -5.12 4.84
N GLY A 28 12.92 -4.82 3.98
CA GLY A 28 12.99 -3.69 3.07
C GLY A 28 11.64 -3.31 2.51
N MET A 29 11.54 -2.08 2.04
CA MET A 29 10.37 -1.63 1.28
C MET A 29 10.62 -1.91 -0.19
N VAL A 30 9.65 -2.53 -0.85
CA VAL A 30 9.66 -2.63 -2.32
C VAL A 30 8.85 -1.49 -2.91
N PRO A 31 9.30 -0.88 -4.03
CA PRO A 31 8.53 0.14 -4.72
C PRO A 31 7.09 -0.29 -4.96
N GLY A 32 6.17 0.64 -4.80
CA GLY A 32 4.74 0.41 -4.88
C GLY A 32 4.09 0.89 -6.17
N TRP A 33 2.77 1.01 -6.10
CA TRP A 33 1.99 1.77 -7.06
C TRP A 33 1.62 3.13 -6.47
N PHE A 34 1.49 4.12 -7.36
CA PHE A 34 1.16 5.48 -7.00
C PHE A 34 -0.32 5.76 -7.23
N TYR A 35 -0.90 6.51 -6.30
CA TYR A 35 -2.31 6.88 -6.29
C TYR A 35 -2.44 8.36 -6.00
N ARG A 36 -3.33 9.03 -6.73
CA ARG A 36 -3.72 10.40 -6.45
C ARG A 36 -5.06 10.44 -5.74
N ILE A 37 -5.13 11.21 -4.67
CA ILE A 37 -6.36 11.47 -3.92
C ILE A 37 -7.02 12.72 -4.48
N ASP A 38 -8.29 12.62 -4.88
CA ASP A 38 -9.07 13.78 -5.31
C ASP A 38 -9.72 14.54 -4.14
N ASP A 39 -10.41 15.64 -4.44
CA ASP A 39 -11.09 16.48 -3.43
C ASP A 39 -12.21 15.74 -2.68
N SER A 40 -12.70 14.62 -3.22
CA SER A 40 -13.70 13.76 -2.56
C SER A 40 -13.06 12.69 -1.68
N GLY A 41 -11.73 12.62 -1.63
CA GLY A 41 -10.98 11.61 -0.89
C GLY A 41 -10.85 10.28 -1.63
N ILE A 42 -11.23 10.19 -2.90
CA ILE A 42 -11.15 8.97 -3.70
C ILE A 42 -9.74 8.82 -4.26
N TRP A 43 -9.16 7.63 -4.11
CA TRP A 43 -7.83 7.29 -4.59
C TRP A 43 -7.93 6.71 -6.01
N THR A 44 -7.23 7.31 -6.97
CA THR A 44 -7.15 6.83 -8.36
C THR A 44 -5.71 6.45 -8.70
N ARG A 45 -5.53 5.33 -9.39
CA ARG A 45 -4.21 4.88 -9.85
C ARG A 45 -3.59 5.91 -10.79
N GLU A 46 -2.36 6.33 -10.50
CA GLU A 46 -1.58 7.25 -11.33
C GLU A 46 -0.26 6.59 -11.72
N ALA A 47 0.01 6.45 -13.01
CA ALA A 47 1.28 5.91 -13.48
C ALA A 47 2.44 6.86 -13.08
N HIS A 48 3.52 6.31 -12.53
CA HIS A 48 4.65 7.09 -12.03
C HIS A 48 5.99 6.46 -12.44
N PRO A 49 7.04 7.24 -12.75
CA PRO A 49 8.34 6.69 -13.16
C PRO A 49 9.02 5.78 -12.12
N ASP A 50 8.74 6.00 -10.84
CA ASP A 50 9.32 5.24 -9.72
C ASP A 50 8.44 4.05 -9.27
N GLU A 51 7.39 3.72 -10.01
CA GLU A 51 6.52 2.59 -9.66
C GLU A 51 7.20 1.24 -9.90
N CYS A 52 6.71 0.22 -9.19
CA CYS A 52 7.19 -1.15 -9.38
C CYS A 52 6.98 -1.64 -10.82
N ASP A 53 8.03 -2.19 -11.43
CA ASP A 53 8.03 -2.72 -12.80
C ASP A 53 7.87 -4.25 -12.87
N CYS A 54 7.50 -4.89 -11.75
CA CYS A 54 7.48 -6.36 -11.64
C CYS A 54 6.41 -7.07 -12.52
N GLY A 55 5.48 -6.32 -13.13
CA GLY A 55 4.39 -6.86 -13.95
C GLY A 55 3.32 -7.66 -13.19
N GLY A 56 3.36 -7.61 -11.86
CA GLY A 56 2.50 -8.40 -10.96
C GLY A 56 1.29 -7.63 -10.45
N ASP A 57 0.40 -7.15 -11.33
CA ASP A 57 -0.76 -6.29 -10.97
C ASP A 57 -1.57 -6.81 -9.77
N LYS A 58 -1.78 -8.13 -9.70
CA LYS A 58 -2.55 -8.76 -8.61
C LYS A 58 -1.92 -8.54 -7.23
N VAL A 59 -0.60 -8.46 -7.15
CA VAL A 59 0.13 -8.20 -5.89
C VAL A 59 -0.17 -6.78 -5.43
N HIS A 60 -0.04 -5.80 -6.33
CA HIS A 60 -0.29 -4.40 -6.02
C HIS A 60 -1.78 -4.11 -5.72
N LEU A 61 -2.71 -4.73 -6.45
CA LEU A 61 -4.14 -4.65 -6.15
C LEU A 61 -4.50 -5.26 -4.78
N ARG A 62 -3.72 -6.21 -4.28
CA ARG A 62 -3.94 -6.75 -2.93
C ARG A 62 -3.54 -5.75 -1.85
N HIS A 63 -2.54 -4.90 -2.09
CA HIS A 63 -2.12 -3.88 -1.13
C HIS A 63 -3.24 -2.87 -0.86
N ILE A 64 -3.92 -2.39 -1.91
CA ILE A 64 -5.06 -1.46 -1.72
C ILE A 64 -6.23 -2.18 -1.05
N SER A 65 -6.42 -3.47 -1.33
CA SER A 65 -7.46 -4.27 -0.70
C SER A 65 -7.28 -4.37 0.82
N ALA A 66 -6.03 -4.37 1.32
CA ALA A 66 -5.75 -4.37 2.76
C ALA A 66 -6.15 -3.05 3.44
N LEU A 67 -6.11 -1.92 2.71
CA LEU A 67 -6.56 -0.63 3.25
C LEU A 67 -8.06 -0.61 3.50
N TYR A 68 -8.88 -1.38 2.78
CA TYR A 68 -10.31 -1.49 3.09
C TYR A 68 -10.58 -2.07 4.48
N ILE A 69 -9.67 -2.91 5.02
CA ILE A 69 -9.80 -3.42 6.38
C ILE A 69 -9.58 -2.30 7.39
N VAL A 70 -8.57 -1.45 7.14
CA VAL A 70 -8.30 -0.26 7.97
C VAL A 70 -9.46 0.72 7.88
N GLU A 71 -9.98 0.98 6.68
CA GLU A 71 -11.14 1.85 6.45
C GLU A 71 -12.37 1.35 7.21
N ALA A 72 -12.66 0.04 7.13
CA ALA A 72 -13.78 -0.57 7.86
C ALA A 72 -13.61 -0.44 9.38
N TYR A 73 -12.40 -0.63 9.90
CA TYR A 73 -12.11 -0.42 11.31
C TYR A 73 -12.29 1.05 11.72
N LEU A 74 -11.78 2.00 10.95
CA LEU A 74 -11.90 3.43 11.24
C LEU A 74 -13.35 3.92 11.19
N ALA A 75 -14.18 3.32 10.33
CA ALA A 75 -15.59 3.65 10.20
C ALA A 75 -16.44 3.15 11.39
N ALA A 76 -16.07 2.02 12.01
CA ALA A 76 -16.85 1.38 13.08
C ALA A 76 -15.96 0.56 14.06
N PRO A 77 -15.07 1.22 14.83
CA PRO A 77 -14.07 0.54 15.64
C PRO A 77 -14.67 -0.36 16.73
N GLU A 78 -15.87 -0.04 17.22
CA GLU A 78 -16.62 -0.80 18.21
C GLU A 78 -17.03 -2.21 17.76
N GLN A 79 -17.00 -2.50 16.45
CA GLN A 79 -17.33 -3.82 15.91
C GLN A 79 -16.17 -4.81 15.98
N PHE A 80 -14.97 -4.34 16.38
CA PHE A 80 -13.73 -5.11 16.39
C PHE A 80 -13.17 -5.35 17.81
N SER A 81 -13.93 -4.97 18.84
CA SER A 81 -13.57 -5.08 20.26
C SER A 81 -14.20 -6.26 20.97
#